data_AF-A0A433T0R4-F1
#
_entry.id   AF-A0A433T0R4-F1
#
_cell.length_a   1.000
_cell.length_b   1.000
_cell.length_c   1.000
_cell.angle_alpha   90.00
_cell.angle_beta   90.00
_cell.angle_gamma   90.00
#
_symmetry.space_group_name_H-M   'P 1'
#
loop_
_entity.id
_entity.type
_entity.pdbx_description
1 polymer ?
#
loop_
_entity_poly.entity_id
_entity_poly.type
_entity_poly.pdbx_seq_one_letter_code
_entity_poly.pdbx_strand_id
1 'polypeptide(L)'
;MDKKHPRRIELTRQFFGKATLDDFDPDQEKLGSSRQGAVVLCCQRLPVLMVRNHNHVRDLKAATTFMEQGHLRIGPYVVDDPAYLVTRGMEDFVSWKQWKDISKTKK
;
A
#
# COMPACT_ATOMS: atom_id res chain seq x y z
N MET A 1 -15.97 -15.43 19.49
CA MET A 1 -14.81 -14.73 20.10
C MET A 1 -15.31 -13.42 20.67
N ASP A 2 -15.21 -13.24 21.99
CA ASP A 2 -15.68 -12.04 22.70
C ASP A 2 -14.88 -10.79 22.35
N LYS A 3 -15.58 -9.65 22.27
CA LYS A 3 -14.99 -8.39 21.83
C LYS A 3 -13.87 -7.89 22.74
N LYS A 4 -13.95 -8.19 24.05
CA LYS A 4 -13.01 -7.78 25.10
C LYS A 4 -11.92 -8.82 25.39
N HIS A 5 -11.86 -9.91 24.62
CA HIS A 5 -10.88 -10.95 24.88
C HIS A 5 -9.45 -10.41 24.65
N PRO A 6 -8.52 -10.54 25.61
CA PRO A 6 -7.21 -9.87 25.57
C PRO A 6 -6.38 -10.27 24.35
N ARG A 7 -6.42 -11.55 23.94
CA ARG A 7 -5.73 -11.99 22.71
C ARG A 7 -6.29 -11.38 21.43
N ARG A 8 -7.59 -11.04 21.37
CA ARG A 8 -8.19 -10.41 20.19
C ARG A 8 -7.63 -9.01 20.04
N ILE A 9 -7.59 -8.24 21.14
CA ILE A 9 -7.08 -6.88 21.18
C ILE A 9 -5.60 -6.87 20.79
N GLU A 10 -4.81 -7.80 21.33
CA GLU A 10 -3.39 -7.94 21.00
C GLU A 10 -3.17 -8.30 19.51
N LEU A 11 -3.90 -9.27 18.97
CA LEU A 11 -3.76 -9.64 17.55
C LEU A 11 -4.20 -8.51 16.62
N THR A 12 -5.28 -7.79 16.98
CA THR A 12 -5.74 -6.61 16.24
C THR A 12 -4.67 -5.51 16.27
N ARG A 13 -4.07 -5.23 17.44
CA ARG A 13 -2.97 -4.28 17.58
C ARG A 13 -1.72 -4.70 16.81
N GLN A 14 -1.38 -5.98 16.80
CA GLN A 14 -0.24 -6.47 16.01
C GLN A 14 -0.51 -6.43 14.50
N PHE A 15 -1.73 -6.74 14.07
CA PHE A 15 -2.12 -6.74 12.66
C PHE A 15 -2.15 -5.32 12.11
N PHE A 16 -2.85 -4.40 12.78
CA PHE A 16 -2.92 -3.00 12.35
C PHE A 16 -1.64 -2.22 12.71
N GLY A 17 -0.96 -2.52 13.81
CA GLY A 17 0.31 -1.85 14.17
C GLY A 17 1.46 -2.18 13.24
N LYS A 18 1.44 -3.35 12.56
CA LYS A 18 2.46 -3.72 11.56
C LYS A 18 2.06 -3.37 10.12
N ALA A 19 0.77 -3.44 9.77
CA ALA A 19 0.28 -3.09 8.42
C ALA A 19 0.11 -1.56 8.23
N THR A 20 -0.11 -0.82 9.31
CA THR A 20 -0.44 0.60 9.33
C THR A 20 0.43 1.29 10.38
N LEU A 21 1.73 1.43 10.13
CA LEU A 21 2.65 2.02 11.11
C LEU A 21 2.40 3.51 11.43
N ASP A 22 1.43 4.17 10.79
CA ASP A 22 1.28 5.63 10.93
C ASP A 22 -0.16 6.19 10.90
N ASP A 23 -1.19 5.41 10.56
CA ASP A 23 -2.53 5.96 10.22
C ASP A 23 -3.68 5.51 11.14
N PHE A 24 -3.42 4.63 12.12
CA PHE A 24 -4.48 4.17 13.04
C PHE A 24 -4.28 4.79 14.42
N ASP A 25 -4.99 5.88 14.70
CA ASP A 25 -5.06 6.48 16.02
C ASP A 25 -5.61 5.47 17.04
N PRO A 26 -4.87 5.16 18.12
CA PRO A 26 -5.25 4.12 19.08
C PRO A 26 -6.51 4.46 19.89
N ASP A 27 -7.01 5.71 19.85
CA ASP A 27 -8.21 6.14 20.58
C ASP A 27 -9.52 5.75 19.86
N GLN A 28 -9.44 5.29 18.60
CA GLN A 28 -10.59 4.80 17.81
C GLN A 28 -11.10 3.40 18.24
N GLU A 29 -10.74 2.89 19.43
CA GLU A 29 -11.21 1.60 19.96
C GLU A 29 -12.75 1.50 20.07
N LYS A 30 -13.48 2.63 20.03
CA LYS A 30 -14.93 2.69 20.18
C LYS A 30 -15.77 2.53 18.90
N LEU A 31 -15.20 2.61 17.70
CA LEU A 31 -15.98 2.48 16.45
C LEU A 31 -15.73 1.15 15.73
N GLY A 32 -16.68 0.20 15.86
CA GLY A 32 -16.97 -0.83 14.85
C GLY A 32 -15.78 -1.52 14.16
N SER A 33 -14.90 -2.18 14.93
CA SER A 33 -13.55 -2.66 14.58
C SER A 33 -13.38 -3.70 13.44
N SER A 34 -14.08 -3.61 12.32
CA SER A 34 -13.76 -4.42 11.12
C SER A 34 -13.94 -3.66 9.81
N ARG A 35 -14.97 -2.80 9.73
CA ARG A 35 -15.29 -2.09 8.49
C ARG A 35 -14.26 -1.01 8.19
N GLN A 36 -13.89 -0.22 9.19
CA GLN A 36 -12.84 0.80 9.09
C GLN A 36 -11.50 0.17 8.70
N GLY A 37 -11.12 -0.94 9.33
CA GLY A 37 -9.91 -1.67 8.98
C GLY A 37 -9.92 -2.16 7.52
N ALA A 38 -11.03 -2.74 7.06
CA ALA A 38 -11.14 -3.21 5.68
C ALA A 38 -11.05 -2.08 4.64
N VAL A 39 -11.64 -0.91 4.94
CA VAL A 39 -11.57 0.27 4.08
C VAL A 39 -10.14 0.79 4.00
N VAL A 40 -9.46 0.95 5.14
CA VAL A 40 -8.06 1.41 5.18
C VAL A 40 -7.15 0.49 4.36
N LEU A 41 -7.27 -0.83 4.54
CA LEU A 41 -6.46 -1.82 3.80
C LEU A 41 -6.74 -1.78 2.29
N CYS A 42 -8.00 -1.55 1.89
CA CYS A 42 -8.35 -1.42 0.48
C CYS A 42 -7.77 -0.14 -0.14
N CYS A 43 -7.75 0.96 0.63
CA CYS A 43 -7.19 2.23 0.21
C CYS A 43 -5.65 2.25 0.14
N GLN A 44 -4.98 1.35 0.85
CA GLN A 44 -3.52 1.19 0.86
C GLN A 44 -2.98 0.28 -0.25
N ARG A 45 -3.85 -0.26 -1.10
CA ARG A 45 -3.42 -1.01 -2.27
C ARG A 45 -2.71 -0.07 -3.23
N LEU A 46 -1.59 -0.52 -3.79
CA LEU A 46 -0.78 0.29 -4.71
C LEU A 46 -1.60 0.95 -5.85
N PRO A 47 -2.57 0.29 -6.51
CA PRO A 47 -3.40 0.94 -7.55
C PRO A 47 -4.22 2.12 -7.02
N VAL A 48 -4.76 2.00 -5.80
CA VAL A 48 -5.61 3.03 -5.19
C VAL A 48 -4.75 4.21 -4.75
N LEU A 49 -3.58 3.94 -4.19
CA LEU A 49 -2.62 4.97 -3.81
C LEU A 49 -2.10 5.74 -5.03
N MET A 50 -1.85 5.06 -6.16
CA MET A 50 -1.44 5.71 -7.40
C MET A 50 -2.48 6.67 -7.97
N VAL A 51 -3.77 6.37 -7.80
CA VAL A 51 -4.86 7.26 -8.26
C VAL A 51 -5.11 8.38 -7.25
N ARG A 52 -4.97 8.09 -5.95
CA ARG A 52 -5.11 9.07 -4.87
C ARG A 52 -3.98 10.11 -4.91
N ASN A 53 -2.76 9.69 -5.21
CA ASN A 53 -1.62 10.58 -5.38
C ASN A 53 -1.65 11.10 -6.83
N HIS A 54 -2.15 12.33 -6.99
CA HIS A 54 -2.45 13.02 -8.25
C HIS A 54 -1.39 12.94 -9.38
N ASN A 55 -0.17 12.49 -9.09
CA ASN A 55 0.98 12.55 -9.97
C ASN A 55 1.33 11.24 -10.70
N HIS A 56 0.52 10.17 -10.58
CA HIS A 56 0.84 8.88 -11.19
C HIS A 56 -0.13 8.43 -12.28
N VAL A 57 -1.40 8.19 -11.96
CA VAL A 57 -2.38 7.64 -12.91
C VAL A 57 -3.78 8.20 -12.64
N ARG A 58 -4.55 8.45 -13.72
CA ARG A 58 -5.92 9.00 -13.64
C ARG A 58 -6.99 7.95 -13.31
N ASP A 59 -6.82 6.73 -13.81
CA ASP A 59 -7.83 5.67 -13.74
C ASP A 59 -7.31 4.42 -13.03
N LEU A 60 -8.14 3.83 -12.15
CA LEU A 60 -7.79 2.60 -11.42
C LEU A 60 -7.51 1.43 -12.37
N LYS A 61 -8.27 1.32 -13.47
CA LYS A 61 -8.09 0.25 -14.45
C LYS A 61 -6.72 0.35 -15.14
N ALA A 62 -6.30 1.57 -15.49
CA ALA A 62 -4.98 1.80 -16.07
C ALA A 62 -3.87 1.48 -15.07
N ALA A 63 -4.02 1.86 -13.80
CA ALA A 63 -3.05 1.57 -12.76
C ALA A 63 -2.83 0.06 -12.58
N THR A 64 -3.91 -0.74 -12.56
CA THR A 64 -3.81 -2.21 -12.50
C THR A 64 -3.07 -2.77 -13.72
N THR A 65 -3.40 -2.31 -14.92
CA THR A 65 -2.72 -2.78 -16.15
C THR A 65 -1.23 -2.42 -16.15
N PHE A 66 -0.84 -1.25 -15.65
CA PHE A 66 0.58 -0.90 -15.53
C PHE A 66 1.32 -1.71 -14.46
N MET A 67 0.62 -2.16 -13.41
CA MET A 67 1.18 -3.09 -12.43
C MET A 67 1.42 -4.47 -13.03
N GLU A 68 0.43 -5.03 -13.73
CA GLU A 68 0.53 -6.34 -14.40
C GLU A 68 1.61 -6.37 -15.51
N GLN A 69 1.97 -5.20 -16.04
CA GLN A 69 3.07 -5.04 -17.00
C GLN A 69 4.45 -4.93 -16.32
N GLY A 70 4.50 -4.85 -14.99
CA GLY A 70 5.73 -4.66 -14.22
C GLY A 70 6.40 -3.31 -14.48
N HIS A 71 5.62 -2.27 -14.80
CA HIS A 71 6.13 -0.92 -15.02
C HIS A 71 6.34 -0.14 -13.72
N LEU A 72 5.91 -0.67 -12.59
CA LEU A 72 5.95 -0.01 -11.30
C LEU A 72 7.04 -0.57 -10.38
N ARG A 73 7.69 0.33 -9.67
CA ARG A 73 8.78 0.03 -8.74
C ARG A 73 8.55 0.77 -7.43
N ILE A 74 8.85 0.12 -6.31
CA ILE A 74 8.89 0.72 -4.98
C ILE A 74 10.31 0.60 -4.46
N GLY A 75 11.00 1.74 -4.36
CA GLY A 75 12.41 1.78 -3.96
C GLY A 75 13.26 0.92 -4.90
N PRO A 76 13.90 -0.17 -4.43
CA PRO A 76 14.67 -1.06 -5.28
C PRO A 76 13.86 -2.14 -6.00
N TYR A 77 12.66 -2.49 -5.51
CA TYR A 77 11.90 -3.67 -5.94
C TYR A 77 10.84 -3.35 -7.00
N VAL A 78 10.68 -4.24 -7.98
CA VAL A 78 9.59 -4.16 -8.98
C VAL A 78 8.37 -4.88 -8.39
N VAL A 79 7.20 -4.24 -8.46
CA VAL A 79 5.94 -4.79 -7.93
C VAL A 79 5.00 -5.08 -9.10
N ASP A 80 4.56 -6.33 -9.17
CA ASP A 80 3.63 -6.83 -10.18
C ASP A 80 2.24 -7.13 -9.58
N ASP A 81 2.19 -7.45 -8.28
CA ASP A 81 0.94 -7.85 -7.61
C ASP A 81 0.05 -6.65 -7.26
N PRO A 82 -1.20 -6.58 -7.76
CA PRO A 82 -2.12 -5.47 -7.49
C PRO A 82 -2.73 -5.49 -6.08
N ALA A 83 -2.58 -6.60 -5.34
CA ALA A 83 -2.99 -6.71 -3.94
C ALA A 83 -1.87 -6.29 -2.97
N TYR A 84 -0.74 -5.79 -3.48
CA TYR A 84 0.35 -5.31 -2.66
C TYR A 84 -0.06 -4.11 -1.82
N LEU A 85 0.04 -4.25 -0.49
CA LEU A 85 -0.19 -3.18 0.47
C LEU A 85 1.08 -2.36 0.64
N VAL A 86 0.95 -1.05 0.46
CA VAL A 86 2.04 -0.10 0.66
C VAL A 86 1.81 0.64 1.97
N THR A 87 2.83 0.68 2.81
CA THR A 87 2.80 1.47 4.04
C THR A 87 3.07 2.95 3.72
N ARG A 88 2.64 3.86 4.59
CA ARG A 88 2.78 5.32 4.38
C ARG A 88 4.23 5.74 4.06
N GLY A 89 5.21 5.19 4.76
CA GLY A 89 6.63 5.49 4.52
C GLY A 89 7.19 4.88 3.23
N MET A 90 6.50 3.93 2.59
CA MET A 90 6.88 3.36 1.29
C MET A 90 6.29 4.13 0.11
N GLU A 91 5.29 4.98 0.36
CA GLU A 91 4.53 5.71 -0.66
C GLU A 91 5.43 6.67 -1.46
N ASP A 92 6.35 7.37 -0.78
CA ASP A 92 7.30 8.30 -1.42
C ASP A 92 8.29 7.61 -2.38
N PHE A 93 8.47 6.29 -2.23
CA PHE A 93 9.41 5.53 -3.05
C PHE A 93 8.76 4.86 -4.26
N VAL A 94 7.47 5.10 -4.51
CA VAL A 94 6.76 4.61 -5.69
C VAL A 94 7.27 5.39 -6.91
N SER A 95 7.72 4.69 -7.95
CA SER A 95 8.28 5.29 -9.16
C SER A 95 8.06 4.39 -10.38
N TRP A 96 8.04 5.01 -11.55
CA TRP A 96 8.03 4.29 -12.83
C TRP A 96 9.37 3.60 -13.08
N LYS A 97 9.32 2.35 -13.54
CA LYS A 97 10.48 1.59 -13.99
C LYS A 97 11.15 2.33 -15.15
N GLN A 98 12.33 2.88 -14.88
CA GLN A 98 13.16 3.48 -15.91
C GLN A 98 13.77 2.36 -16.76
N TRP A 99 13.35 2.25 -18.02
CA TRP A 99 14.14 1.57 -19.04
C TRP A 99 15.35 2.49 -19.30
N LYS A 100 16.50 2.16 -18.75
CA LYS A 100 17.74 2.82 -19.16
C LYS A 100 18.48 1.83 -20.02
N ASP A 101 18.44 2.09 -21.32
CA ASP A 101 19.33 1.54 -22.32
C ASP A 101 20.77 1.74 -21.84
N ILE A 102 21.46 0.66 -21.43
CA ILE A 102 22.84 0.71 -20.91
C ILE A 102 23.87 0.88 -22.05
N SER A 103 23.47 1.42 -23.20
CA SER A 103 24.32 1.64 -24.38
C SER A 103 25.06 2.98 -24.40
N LYS A 104 25.19 3.69 -23.28
CA LYS A 104 26.08 4.86 -23.10
C LYS A 104 26.74 4.70 -21.72
N THR A 105 28.01 4.35 -21.53
CA THR A 105 29.23 4.74 -22.26
C THR A 105 30.35 3.77 -21.88
N LYS A 106 30.93 3.08 -22.86
CA LYS A 106 32.39 2.85 -22.87
C LYS A 106 33.02 4.22 -23.11
N LYS A 107 33.76 4.76 -22.15
CA LYS A 107 35.00 5.48 -22.40
C LYS A 107 35.81 5.57 -21.11
#